data_AF-A0A5Q4EKN7-F1
#
_entry.id   AF-A0A5Q4EKN7-F1
#
_cell.length_a   1.000
_cell.length_b   1.000
_cell.length_c   1.000
_cell.angle_alpha   90.00
_cell.angle_beta   90.00
_cell.angle_gamma   90.00
#
_symmetry.space_group_name_H-M   'P 1'
#
loop_
_entity.id
_entity.type
_entity.pdbx_description
1 polymer ?
#
loop_
_entity_poly.entity_id
_entity_poly.type
_entity_poly.pdbx_seq_one_letter_code
_entity_poly.pdbx_strand_id
1 'polypeptide(L)'
;TEIVTLSGNMGGLTLTPGIYKSTSSLAISSGDLTFDAKGDENATFIIQIASSLTTTSGRKVILKGGASASNIFWQVGSSVTFGTTSVFKGTVMAMESITFNTGATLDGRAFARTGTIVMEANTIVKK
;
A
#
# COMPACT_ATOMS: atom_id res chain seq x y z
N THR A 1 1.84 -20.10 7.04
CA THR A 1 2.55 -18.86 6.65
C THR A 1 3.05 -18.18 7.88
N GLU A 2 4.35 -17.93 7.99
CA GLU A 2 4.93 -17.12 9.06
C GLU A 2 4.50 -15.66 8.89
N ILE A 3 4.25 -14.96 10.01
CA ILE A 3 3.94 -13.53 9.98
C ILE A 3 5.24 -12.76 10.14
N VAL A 4 5.57 -11.92 9.17
CA VAL A 4 6.74 -11.04 9.24
C VAL A 4 6.35 -9.70 9.86
N THR A 5 7.08 -9.25 10.87
CA THR A 5 6.81 -7.95 11.51
C THR A 5 7.47 -6.81 10.73
N LEU A 6 6.72 -5.73 10.48
CA LEU A 6 7.20 -4.49 9.87
C LEU A 6 7.05 -3.32 10.85
N SER A 7 7.93 -2.33 10.72
CA SER A 7 7.84 -1.08 11.49
C SER A 7 8.46 0.09 10.73
N GLY A 8 7.84 1.26 10.78
CA GLY A 8 8.42 2.49 10.24
C GLY A 8 8.47 2.54 8.71
N ASN A 9 9.59 3.00 8.16
CA ASN A 9 9.78 3.15 6.73
C ASN A 9 9.98 1.80 6.03
N MET A 10 9.16 1.52 5.01
CA MET A 10 9.27 0.36 4.13
C MET A 10 9.96 0.66 2.80
N GLY A 11 10.26 1.93 2.49
CA GLY A 11 10.96 2.26 1.25
C GLY A 11 12.37 1.67 1.24
N GLY A 12 12.76 1.11 0.09
CA GLY A 12 13.97 0.31 -0.10
C GLY A 12 13.79 -1.19 0.16
N LEU A 13 12.68 -1.62 0.77
CA LEU A 13 12.41 -3.04 1.01
C LEU A 13 11.89 -3.73 -0.26
N THR A 14 12.19 -5.03 -0.35
CA THR A 14 11.54 -5.98 -1.27
C THR A 14 10.79 -7.01 -0.44
N LEU A 15 9.48 -7.04 -0.57
CA LEU A 15 8.60 -7.99 0.11
C LEU A 15 8.28 -9.16 -0.83
N THR A 16 8.35 -10.37 -0.29
CA THR A 16 7.98 -11.62 -0.97
C THR A 16 6.57 -12.06 -0.55
N PRO A 17 5.96 -13.08 -1.19
CA PRO A 17 4.59 -13.46 -0.88
C PRO A 17 4.43 -13.83 0.60
N GLY A 18 3.36 -13.38 1.25
CA GLY A 18 3.18 -13.63 2.67
C GLY A 18 2.27 -12.65 3.42
N ILE A 19 2.26 -12.80 4.74
CA ILE A 19 1.51 -11.96 5.67
C ILE A 19 2.50 -11.11 6.46
N TYR A 20 2.30 -9.80 6.40
CA TYR A 20 3.08 -8.80 7.10
C TYR A 20 2.22 -8.10 8.13
N LYS A 21 2.78 -7.85 9.31
CA LYS A 21 2.06 -7.19 10.41
C LYS A 21 2.87 -6.05 10.99
N SER A 22 2.23 -4.92 11.24
CA SER A 22 2.77 -3.83 12.04
C SER A 22 1.81 -3.47 13.17
N THR A 23 2.36 -3.29 14.37
CA THR A 23 1.63 -2.78 15.53
C THR A 23 1.69 -1.25 15.62
N SER A 24 2.40 -0.59 14.70
CA SER A 24 2.55 0.85 14.62
C SER A 24 2.19 1.36 13.21
N SER A 25 2.45 2.64 12.95
CA SER A 25 2.29 3.18 11.60
C SER A 25 3.39 2.66 10.68
N LEU A 26 3.04 2.47 9.41
CA LEU A 26 4.00 2.23 8.34
C LEU A 26 4.04 3.44 7.40
N ALA A 27 5.20 3.65 6.79
CA ALA A 27 5.36 4.68 5.78
C ALA A 27 6.19 4.15 4.62
N ILE A 28 5.97 4.68 3.42
CA ILE A 28 6.98 4.71 2.37
C ILE A 28 7.48 6.15 2.37
N SER A 29 8.54 6.45 3.12
CA SER A 29 9.01 7.82 3.32
C SER A 29 10.31 8.14 2.58
N SER A 30 11.16 7.13 2.35
CA SER A 30 12.40 7.25 1.57
C SER A 30 12.70 5.92 0.87
N GLY A 31 13.00 5.98 -0.43
CA GLY A 31 13.04 4.81 -1.31
C GLY A 31 11.66 4.37 -1.79
N ASP A 32 11.61 3.39 -2.68
CA ASP A 32 10.37 2.78 -3.20
C ASP A 32 10.18 1.38 -2.59
N LEU A 33 8.95 0.91 -2.48
CA LEU A 33 8.63 -0.42 -1.98
C LEU A 33 8.43 -1.38 -3.15
N THR A 34 9.10 -2.54 -3.12
CA THR A 34 8.94 -3.57 -4.15
C THR A 34 8.19 -4.78 -3.60
N PHE A 35 7.20 -5.27 -4.35
CA PHE A 35 6.65 -6.61 -4.19
C PHE A 35 7.21 -7.52 -5.27
N ASP A 36 7.91 -8.58 -4.87
CA ASP A 36 8.52 -9.55 -5.78
C ASP A 36 7.86 -10.92 -5.56
N ALA A 37 7.08 -11.34 -6.55
CA ALA A 37 6.36 -12.62 -6.50
C ALA A 37 7.24 -13.84 -6.81
N LYS A 38 8.53 -13.65 -7.10
CA LYS A 38 9.50 -14.75 -7.31
C LYS A 38 9.09 -15.76 -8.40
N GLY A 39 8.30 -15.32 -9.37
CA GLY A 39 7.81 -16.12 -10.49
C GLY A 39 6.42 -16.73 -10.30
N ASP A 40 5.79 -16.54 -9.14
CA ASP A 40 4.43 -17.02 -8.88
C ASP A 40 3.39 -15.93 -9.14
N GLU A 41 2.68 -16.00 -10.27
CA GLU A 41 1.64 -15.02 -10.64
C GLU A 41 0.44 -15.02 -9.66
N ASN A 42 0.26 -16.09 -8.88
CA ASN A 42 -0.79 -16.19 -7.85
C ASN A 42 -0.31 -15.72 -6.47
N ALA A 43 0.93 -15.23 -6.36
CA ALA A 43 1.49 -14.70 -5.15
C ALA A 43 0.57 -13.65 -4.51
N THR A 44 0.31 -13.83 -3.21
CA THR A 44 -0.53 -12.93 -2.42
C THR A 44 0.28 -12.25 -1.33
N PHE A 45 -0.02 -10.97 -1.10
CA PHE A 45 0.62 -10.14 -0.10
C PHE A 45 -0.45 -9.48 0.76
N ILE A 46 -0.43 -9.74 2.06
CA ILE A 46 -1.37 -9.16 3.02
C ILE A 46 -0.57 -8.35 4.03
N ILE A 47 -0.88 -7.06 4.13
CA ILE A 47 -0.21 -6.15 5.06
C ILE A 47 -1.26 -5.65 6.06
N GLN A 48 -1.06 -6.00 7.33
CA GLN A 48 -1.92 -5.61 8.45
C GLN A 48 -1.24 -4.51 9.26
N ILE A 49 -1.83 -3.32 9.30
CA ILE A 49 -1.25 -2.13 9.93
C ILE A 49 -2.20 -1.69 11.04
N ALA A 50 -1.74 -1.69 12.29
CA ALA A 50 -2.59 -1.31 13.42
C ALA A 50 -2.93 0.19 13.45
N SER A 51 -2.05 1.02 12.90
CA SER A 51 -2.20 2.48 12.84
C SER A 51 -2.30 2.95 11.38
N SER A 52 -1.72 4.10 11.07
CA SER A 52 -1.77 4.75 9.76
C SER A 52 -0.77 4.20 8.76
N LEU A 53 -1.09 4.41 7.47
CA LEU A 53 -0.17 4.18 6.36
C LEU A 53 0.04 5.49 5.60
N THR A 54 1.30 5.86 5.35
CA THR A 54 1.60 7.08 4.58
C THR A 54 2.59 6.84 3.46
N THR A 55 2.51 7.66 2.42
CA THR A 55 3.61 7.82 1.45
C THR A 55 4.03 9.27 1.38
N THR A 56 5.33 9.54 1.28
CA THR A 56 5.81 10.88 0.93
C THR A 56 5.66 11.13 -0.57
N SER A 57 5.96 12.34 -1.03
CA SER A 57 5.83 12.71 -2.44
C SER A 57 6.66 11.81 -3.37
N GLY A 58 6.06 11.44 -4.51
CA GLY A 58 6.71 10.71 -5.59
C GLY A 58 7.12 9.26 -5.28
N ARG A 59 6.75 8.72 -4.10
CA ARG A 59 7.06 7.34 -3.72
C ARG A 59 6.25 6.34 -4.53
N LYS A 60 6.86 5.17 -4.80
CA LYS A 60 6.24 4.14 -5.62
C LYS A 60 6.15 2.80 -4.91
N VAL A 61 5.09 2.07 -5.25
CA VAL A 61 4.98 0.62 -5.10
C VAL A 61 5.29 -0.02 -6.46
N ILE A 62 6.32 -0.86 -6.49
CA ILE A 62 6.85 -1.53 -7.69
C ILE A 62 6.47 -3.01 -7.63
N LEU A 63 6.04 -3.56 -8.75
CA LEU A 63 5.76 -5.00 -8.90
C LEU A 63 6.88 -5.66 -9.70
N LYS A 64 7.35 -6.80 -9.22
CA LYS A 64 8.39 -7.62 -9.85
C LYS A 64 8.02 -9.09 -9.80
N GLY A 65 8.62 -9.87 -10.70
CA GLY A 65 8.59 -11.33 -10.62
C GLY A 65 7.20 -11.94 -10.75
N GLY A 66 6.30 -11.29 -11.51
CA GLY A 66 4.92 -11.73 -11.69
C GLY A 66 3.92 -11.17 -10.66
N ALA A 67 4.36 -10.29 -9.75
CA ALA A 67 3.44 -9.72 -8.76
C ALA A 67 2.33 -8.93 -9.45
N SER A 68 1.10 -9.12 -8.99
CA SER A 68 -0.09 -8.42 -9.48
C SER A 68 -0.66 -7.50 -8.40
N ALA A 69 -1.09 -6.29 -8.79
CA ALA A 69 -1.80 -5.38 -7.90
C ALA A 69 -3.10 -5.99 -7.35
N SER A 70 -3.74 -6.90 -8.09
CA SER A 70 -4.96 -7.60 -7.65
C SER A 70 -4.74 -8.46 -6.40
N ASN A 71 -3.50 -8.88 -6.13
CA ASN A 71 -3.15 -9.82 -5.06
C ASN A 71 -2.43 -9.13 -3.88
N ILE A 72 -2.43 -7.80 -3.84
CA ILE A 72 -1.85 -7.01 -2.74
C ILE A 72 -2.99 -6.38 -1.94
N PHE A 73 -3.01 -6.66 -0.64
CA PHE A 73 -4.06 -6.20 0.27
C PHE A 73 -3.45 -5.43 1.44
N TRP A 74 -3.97 -4.23 1.66
CA TRP A 74 -3.58 -3.36 2.76
C TRP A 74 -4.77 -3.19 3.71
N GLN A 75 -4.66 -3.73 4.91
CA GLN A 75 -5.60 -3.49 5.99
C GLN A 75 -4.98 -2.46 6.94
N VAL A 76 -5.63 -1.31 7.09
CA VAL A 76 -5.11 -0.17 7.86
C VAL A 76 -6.08 0.17 8.98
N GLY A 77 -5.58 0.17 10.21
CA GLY A 77 -6.37 0.30 11.44
C GLY A 77 -6.87 1.71 11.72
N SER A 78 -6.30 2.72 11.06
CA SER A 78 -6.81 4.10 11.06
C SER A 78 -6.96 4.62 9.63
N SER A 79 -6.16 5.61 9.25
CA SER A 79 -6.26 6.35 7.99
C SER A 79 -5.04 6.16 7.09
N VAL A 80 -5.22 6.43 5.80
CA VAL A 80 -4.16 6.36 4.77
C VAL A 80 -3.97 7.72 4.13
N THR A 81 -2.72 8.16 3.96
CA THR A 81 -2.39 9.40 3.24
C THR A 81 -1.36 9.13 2.16
N PHE A 82 -1.75 9.33 0.91
CA PHE A 82 -0.84 9.25 -0.24
C PHE A 82 -0.26 10.63 -0.54
N GLY A 83 1.07 10.74 -0.53
CA GLY A 83 1.78 11.96 -0.92
C GLY A 83 1.54 12.31 -2.39
N THR A 84 1.79 13.57 -2.76
CA THR A 84 1.63 14.06 -4.14
C THR A 84 2.39 13.18 -5.11
N THR A 85 1.80 12.93 -6.28
CA THR A 85 2.38 12.14 -7.38
C THR A 85 2.90 10.74 -6.99
N SER A 86 2.47 10.18 -5.85
CA SER A 86 2.81 8.81 -5.46
C SER A 86 2.12 7.80 -6.40
N VAL A 87 2.75 6.64 -6.59
CA VAL A 87 2.21 5.55 -7.42
C VAL A 87 1.99 4.34 -6.52
N PHE A 88 0.73 4.09 -6.16
CA PHE A 88 0.36 3.04 -5.22
C PHE A 88 -0.31 1.86 -5.93
N LYS A 89 -0.25 0.67 -5.31
CA LYS A 89 -0.77 -0.57 -5.88
C LYS A 89 -1.44 -1.42 -4.81
N GLY A 90 -2.56 -2.05 -5.17
CA GLY A 90 -3.29 -2.96 -4.30
C GLY A 90 -4.68 -2.50 -3.88
N THR A 91 -5.36 -3.36 -3.14
CA THR A 91 -6.63 -3.04 -2.49
C THR A 91 -6.37 -2.48 -1.11
N VAL A 92 -6.72 -1.21 -0.90
CA VAL A 92 -6.51 -0.47 0.34
C VAL A 92 -7.82 -0.40 1.11
N MET A 93 -7.81 -0.90 2.34
CA MET A 93 -8.95 -0.93 3.26
C MET A 93 -8.56 -0.20 4.55
N ALA A 94 -9.00 1.03 4.67
CA ALA A 94 -8.81 1.88 5.85
C ALA A 94 -10.03 1.83 6.76
N MET A 95 -9.80 1.75 8.08
CA MET A 95 -10.87 1.83 9.06
C MET A 95 -11.56 3.20 9.03
N GLU A 96 -10.76 4.27 8.91
CA GLU A 96 -11.21 5.65 8.89
C GLU A 96 -11.17 6.20 7.47
N SER A 97 -10.25 7.14 7.16
CA SER A 97 -10.23 7.91 5.93
C SER A 97 -9.07 7.52 4.99
N ILE A 98 -9.21 7.85 3.72
CA ILE A 98 -8.14 7.75 2.72
C ILE A 98 -8.00 9.10 2.01
N THR A 99 -6.81 9.67 2.04
CA THR A 99 -6.49 10.93 1.37
C THR A 99 -5.50 10.69 0.24
N PHE A 100 -5.88 11.09 -0.98
CA PHE A 100 -5.00 11.17 -2.13
C PHE A 100 -4.64 12.63 -2.38
N ASN A 101 -3.39 13.03 -2.09
CA ASN A 101 -2.92 14.36 -2.45
C ASN A 101 -2.71 14.47 -3.97
N THR A 102 -2.52 15.71 -4.45
CA THR A 102 -2.45 16.05 -5.88
C THR A 102 -1.69 15.04 -6.73
N GLY A 103 -2.36 14.48 -7.74
CA GLY A 103 -1.72 13.64 -8.75
C GLY A 103 -1.25 12.27 -8.27
N ALA A 104 -1.51 11.87 -7.02
CA ALA A 104 -1.32 10.49 -6.60
C ALA A 104 -2.15 9.53 -7.46
N THR A 105 -1.64 8.32 -7.70
CA THR A 105 -2.28 7.30 -8.54
C THR A 105 -2.41 5.98 -7.80
N LEU A 106 -3.47 5.24 -8.11
CA LEU A 106 -3.72 3.91 -7.56
C LEU A 106 -4.08 2.92 -8.66
N ASP A 107 -3.31 1.85 -8.74
CA ASP A 107 -3.67 0.63 -9.46
C ASP A 107 -4.26 -0.36 -8.46
N GLY A 108 -5.59 -0.35 -8.34
CA GLY A 108 -6.32 -1.13 -7.34
C GLY A 108 -7.65 -0.53 -6.90
N ARG A 109 -7.91 -0.54 -5.59
CA ARG A 109 -9.18 -0.11 -4.97
C ARG A 109 -8.93 0.60 -3.66
N ALA A 110 -9.77 1.56 -3.31
CA ALA A 110 -9.73 2.27 -2.03
C ALA A 110 -11.08 2.16 -1.30
N PHE A 111 -11.05 1.65 -0.08
CA PHE A 111 -12.21 1.49 0.79
C PHE A 111 -11.95 2.19 2.13
N ALA A 112 -12.73 3.22 2.43
CA ALA A 112 -12.81 3.86 3.73
C ALA A 112 -14.06 3.35 4.44
N ARG A 113 -13.92 2.72 5.61
CA ARG A 113 -15.06 2.06 6.27
C ARG A 113 -15.95 3.04 7.03
N THR A 114 -15.37 3.97 7.78
CA THR A 114 -16.11 4.92 8.62
C THR A 114 -15.82 6.38 8.29
N GLY A 115 -14.71 6.65 7.59
CA GLY A 115 -14.32 7.99 7.18
C GLY A 115 -14.64 8.29 5.73
N THR A 116 -13.91 9.25 5.19
CA THR A 116 -14.11 9.78 3.83
C THR A 116 -12.94 9.41 2.93
N ILE A 117 -13.20 9.38 1.62
CA ILE A 117 -12.15 9.37 0.61
C ILE A 117 -12.03 10.78 0.03
N VAL A 118 -10.85 11.39 0.16
CA VAL A 118 -10.54 12.73 -0.38
C VAL A 118 -9.58 12.57 -1.56
N MET A 119 -9.87 13.25 -2.66
CA MET A 119 -9.11 13.16 -3.90
C MET A 119 -8.85 14.55 -4.49
N GLU A 120 -7.68 14.73 -5.08
CA GLU A 120 -7.21 15.93 -5.76
C GLU A 120 -6.47 15.54 -7.05
N ALA A 121 -7.15 15.65 -8.19
CA ALA A 121 -6.59 15.35 -9.52
C ALA A 121 -5.90 13.96 -9.64
N ASN A 122 -6.52 12.93 -9.08
CA ASN A 122 -5.95 11.58 -9.04
C ASN A 122 -6.43 10.69 -10.18
N THR A 123 -5.66 9.64 -10.49
CA THR A 123 -6.07 8.54 -11.36
C THR A 123 -6.16 7.24 -10.56
N ILE A 124 -7.34 6.62 -10.55
CA ILE A 124 -7.58 5.32 -9.90
C ILE A 124 -8.09 4.35 -10.95
N VAL A 125 -7.37 3.25 -11.17
CA VAL A 125 -7.72 2.21 -12.13
C VAL A 125 -7.82 0.87 -11.43
N LYS A 126 -8.85 0.10 -11.78
CA LYS A 126 -8.97 -1.30 -11.40
C LYS A 126 -8.48 -2.13 -12.58
N LYS A 127 -7.26 -2.67 -12.48
CA LYS A 127 -6.77 -3.67 -13.42
C LYS A 127 -6.96 -5.08 -12.86
#